data_AF-A0A961MU89-F1
#
_entry.id   AF-A0A961MU89-F1
#
_cell.length_a   1.000
_cell.length_b   1.000
_cell.length_c   1.000
_cell.angle_alpha   90.00
_cell.angle_beta   90.00
_cell.angle_gamma   90.00
#
_symmetry.space_group_name_H-M   'P 1'
#
loop_
_entity.id
_entity.type
_entity.pdbx_description
1 polymer ?
#
loop_
_entity_poly.entity_id
_entity_poly.type
_entity_poly.pdbx_seq_one_letter_code
_entity_poly.pdbx_strand_id
1 'polypeptide(L)'
;MDGIEQRPIEGTSYAYTFDAANADAPSRHTTQYFEMMGQWALYHDGWLLSTKVDRAPWDAYSPANPDPLNNQVFQLYDLSTSWNQSEDIAAQHPEKVKEMRGMFLEEANKYQVLPLDASVGARVAAERPSLLAGRNELVYTAPMTGTPQGDAPYLLNTSFTITAEISVPEGGAEGMIVTSGGRFAGYGMYLLEGKPVFVWNLLDLERLKWEGKEALAPG
;
A
#
# COMPACT_ATOMS: atom_id res chain seq x y z
N MET A 1 -10.04 -15.54 -19.03
CA MET A 1 -10.17 -15.03 -20.43
C MET A 1 -9.29 -15.89 -21.32
N ASP A 2 -9.66 -16.07 -22.59
CA ASP A 2 -8.82 -16.75 -23.59
C ASP A 2 -8.30 -18.14 -23.19
N GLY A 3 -9.15 -18.95 -22.54
CA GLY A 3 -8.84 -20.33 -22.15
C GLY A 3 -8.08 -20.49 -20.81
N ILE A 4 -7.71 -19.40 -20.14
CA ILE A 4 -7.11 -19.43 -18.81
C ILE A 4 -8.22 -19.53 -17.75
N GLU A 5 -8.21 -20.61 -16.96
CA GLU A 5 -9.10 -20.78 -15.81
C GLU A 5 -8.90 -19.63 -14.82
N GLN A 6 -10.00 -18.93 -14.51
CA GLN A 6 -9.98 -17.82 -13.57
C GLN A 6 -10.28 -18.33 -12.19
N ARG A 7 -9.62 -17.76 -11.18
CA ARG A 7 -10.01 -18.02 -9.79
C ARG A 7 -11.42 -17.51 -9.55
N PRO A 8 -12.21 -18.21 -8.71
CA PRO A 8 -13.50 -17.68 -8.27
C PRO A 8 -13.29 -16.35 -7.54
N ILE A 9 -14.33 -15.52 -7.53
CA ILE A 9 -14.35 -14.33 -6.68
C ILE A 9 -14.43 -14.81 -5.24
N GLU A 10 -13.47 -14.39 -4.42
CA GLU A 10 -13.42 -14.77 -3.02
C GLU A 10 -14.44 -13.96 -2.20
N GLY A 11 -15.00 -14.59 -1.18
CA GLY A 11 -16.01 -14.01 -0.28
C GLY A 11 -17.45 -14.39 -0.64
N THR A 12 -18.39 -13.80 0.08
CA THR A 12 -19.82 -14.04 -0.12
C THR A 12 -20.52 -12.75 -0.51
N SER A 13 -21.42 -12.82 -1.51
CA SER A 13 -22.26 -11.68 -1.87
C SER A 13 -23.13 -11.24 -0.68
N TYR A 14 -23.08 -9.95 -0.36
CA TYR A 14 -23.94 -9.33 0.64
C TYR A 14 -25.31 -8.92 0.07
N ALA A 15 -25.60 -9.13 -1.21
CA ALA A 15 -26.84 -8.64 -1.84
C ALA A 15 -28.13 -9.13 -1.15
N TYR A 16 -28.08 -10.29 -0.48
CA TYR A 16 -29.23 -10.81 0.27
C TYR A 16 -29.64 -9.89 1.43
N THR A 17 -28.73 -9.09 1.98
CA THR A 17 -29.02 -8.19 3.11
C THR A 17 -29.88 -6.98 2.70
N PHE A 18 -30.13 -6.78 1.39
CA PHE A 18 -30.97 -5.69 0.90
C PHE A 18 -32.46 -6.02 0.89
N ASP A 19 -32.83 -7.30 1.00
CA ASP A 19 -34.22 -7.69 1.18
C ASP A 19 -34.60 -7.56 2.66
N ALA A 20 -35.66 -6.82 2.94
CA ALA A 20 -36.18 -6.63 4.31
C ALA A 20 -36.58 -7.97 4.97
N ALA A 21 -36.95 -8.98 4.18
CA ALA A 21 -37.24 -10.32 4.70
C ALA A 21 -36.00 -11.01 5.31
N ASN A 22 -34.79 -10.54 4.97
CA ASN A 22 -33.52 -11.06 5.47
C ASN A 22 -32.94 -10.25 6.64
N ALA A 23 -33.75 -9.42 7.32
CA ALA A 23 -33.28 -8.58 8.42
C ALA A 23 -32.55 -9.38 9.52
N ASP A 24 -33.04 -10.59 9.82
CA ASP A 24 -32.46 -11.48 10.82
C ASP A 24 -31.70 -12.67 10.20
N ALA A 25 -31.42 -12.63 8.89
CA ALA A 25 -30.70 -13.70 8.23
C ALA A 25 -29.24 -13.74 8.74
N PRO A 26 -28.69 -14.93 9.06
CA PRO A 26 -27.32 -15.03 9.54
C PRO A 26 -26.32 -14.54 8.48
N SER A 27 -25.16 -14.07 8.95
CA SER A 27 -24.04 -13.77 8.06
C SER A 27 -23.67 -15.03 7.26
N ARG A 28 -23.55 -14.88 5.94
CA ARG A 28 -22.97 -15.93 5.09
C ARG A 28 -21.45 -15.84 4.98
N HIS A 29 -20.85 -14.86 5.64
CA HIS A 29 -19.41 -14.68 5.74
C HIS A 29 -18.99 -15.03 7.16
N THR A 30 -18.51 -16.26 7.30
CA THR A 30 -18.19 -16.86 8.60
C THR A 30 -16.70 -16.82 8.90
N THR A 31 -15.85 -16.82 7.88
CA THR A 31 -14.39 -16.92 8.02
C THR A 31 -13.69 -15.85 7.20
N GLN A 32 -12.70 -15.20 7.79
CA GLN A 32 -11.80 -14.28 7.09
C GLN A 32 -10.41 -14.39 7.69
N TYR A 33 -9.43 -14.72 6.87
CA TYR A 33 -8.03 -14.60 7.26
C TYR A 33 -7.50 -13.20 6.91
N PHE A 34 -6.48 -12.76 7.64
CA PHE A 34 -5.73 -11.55 7.37
C PHE A 34 -4.25 -11.87 7.48
N GLU A 35 -3.45 -11.34 6.58
CA GLU A 35 -1.99 -11.37 6.69
C GLU A 35 -1.43 -10.09 6.09
N MET A 36 -0.53 -9.44 6.83
CA MET A 36 0.25 -8.34 6.32
C MET A 36 1.59 -8.31 7.04
N MET A 37 2.67 -8.43 6.28
CA MET A 37 4.04 -8.27 6.78
C MET A 37 4.34 -9.20 7.96
N GLY A 38 3.90 -10.46 7.88
CA GLY A 38 4.11 -11.49 8.89
C GLY A 38 3.21 -11.39 10.12
N GLN A 39 2.41 -10.33 10.24
CA GLN A 39 1.32 -10.23 11.21
C GLN A 39 0.06 -10.81 10.58
N TRP A 40 -0.69 -11.62 11.34
CA TRP A 40 -1.83 -12.32 10.80
C TRP A 40 -2.95 -12.50 11.81
N ALA A 41 -4.15 -12.67 11.30
CA ALA A 41 -5.35 -12.89 12.10
C ALA A 41 -6.32 -13.82 11.38
N LEU A 42 -7.25 -14.38 12.14
CA LEU A 42 -8.37 -15.13 11.65
C LEU A 42 -9.62 -14.71 12.41
N TYR A 43 -10.61 -14.24 11.68
CA TYR A 43 -11.98 -14.17 12.14
C TYR A 43 -12.70 -15.48 11.79
N HIS A 44 -13.41 -16.06 12.75
CA HIS A 44 -14.32 -17.18 12.52
C HIS A 44 -15.52 -17.12 13.48
N ASP A 45 -16.72 -16.90 12.94
CA ASP A 45 -18.00 -16.93 13.67
C ASP A 45 -17.98 -16.19 15.02
N GLY A 46 -17.59 -14.91 14.97
CA GLY A 46 -17.53 -14.04 16.14
C GLY A 46 -16.22 -14.11 16.92
N TRP A 47 -15.39 -15.13 16.71
CA TRP A 47 -14.06 -15.20 17.30
C TRP A 47 -13.03 -14.50 16.42
N LEU A 48 -12.06 -13.85 17.04
CA LEU A 48 -10.91 -13.27 16.37
C LEU A 48 -9.62 -13.72 17.07
N LEU A 49 -8.81 -14.51 16.36
CA LEU A 49 -7.43 -14.81 16.72
C LEU A 49 -6.52 -13.83 15.98
N SER A 50 -5.53 -13.26 16.66
CA SER A 50 -4.55 -12.38 16.02
C SER A 50 -3.16 -12.56 16.63
N THR A 51 -2.13 -12.27 15.86
CA THR A 51 -0.79 -12.04 16.41
C THR A 51 -0.77 -10.70 17.14
N LYS A 52 -0.11 -10.65 18.29
CA LYS A 52 0.15 -9.40 18.99
C LYS A 52 1.13 -8.57 18.15
N VAL A 53 0.76 -7.31 17.91
CA VAL A 53 1.64 -6.37 17.20
C VAL A 53 2.97 -6.24 17.94
N ASP A 54 4.04 -6.65 17.27
CA ASP A 54 5.41 -6.70 17.81
C ASP A 54 6.35 -5.67 17.15
N ARG A 55 5.88 -4.98 16.10
CA ARG A 55 6.61 -3.93 15.39
C ARG A 55 5.85 -2.61 15.46
N ALA A 56 6.52 -1.57 15.95
CA ALA A 56 5.97 -0.22 15.90
C ALA A 56 5.91 0.30 14.45
N PRO A 57 4.90 1.12 14.06
CA PRO A 57 4.75 1.58 12.69
C PRO A 57 5.94 2.37 12.12
N TRP A 58 6.70 3.07 12.97
CA TRP A 58 7.90 3.83 12.56
C TRP A 58 9.16 2.97 12.46
N ASP A 59 9.09 1.69 12.82
CA ASP A 59 10.23 0.76 12.85
C ASP A 59 10.28 -0.17 11.63
N ALA A 60 10.10 0.42 10.44
CA ALA A 60 9.96 -0.30 9.18
C ALA A 60 11.24 -1.02 8.72
N TYR A 61 12.41 -0.61 9.21
CA TYR A 61 13.72 -1.14 8.79
C TYR A 61 14.37 -2.08 9.80
N SER A 62 13.74 -2.31 10.97
CA SER A 62 14.24 -3.31 11.91
C SER A 62 14.18 -4.73 11.35
N PRO A 63 15.07 -5.63 11.83
CA PRO A 63 15.12 -7.03 11.42
C PRO A 63 13.73 -7.67 11.43
N ALA A 64 13.41 -8.42 10.38
CA ALA A 64 12.17 -9.17 10.29
C ALA A 64 12.16 -10.33 11.28
N ASN A 65 10.96 -10.67 11.79
CA ASN A 65 10.76 -11.94 12.51
C ASN A 65 11.09 -13.09 11.53
N PRO A 66 12.08 -13.96 11.83
CA PRO A 66 12.48 -15.02 10.92
C PRO A 66 11.49 -16.19 10.87
N ASP A 67 10.58 -16.29 11.84
CA ASP A 67 9.51 -17.29 11.88
C ASP A 67 8.18 -16.64 12.27
N PRO A 68 7.58 -15.81 11.39
CA PRO A 68 6.36 -15.09 11.70
C PRO A 68 5.13 -15.98 11.84
N LEU A 69 5.25 -17.28 11.56
CA LEU A 69 4.18 -18.25 11.79
C LEU A 69 4.18 -18.80 13.22
N ASN A 70 5.36 -19.12 13.77
CA ASN A 70 5.46 -19.78 15.08
C ASN A 70 5.99 -18.87 16.19
N ASN A 71 6.87 -17.93 15.88
CA ASN A 71 7.44 -17.00 16.85
C ASN A 71 6.49 -15.81 17.06
N GLN A 72 5.31 -16.11 17.60
CA GLN A 72 4.22 -15.14 17.79
C GLN A 72 3.60 -15.28 19.17
N VAL A 73 3.16 -14.15 19.73
CA VAL A 73 2.24 -14.13 20.86
C VAL A 73 0.83 -13.99 20.30
N PHE A 74 -0.06 -14.91 20.66
CA PHE A 74 -1.45 -14.85 20.21
C PHE A 74 -2.32 -14.06 21.17
N GLN A 75 -3.24 -13.30 20.59
CA GLN A 75 -4.35 -12.66 21.28
C GLN A 75 -5.66 -13.21 20.73
N LEU A 76 -6.62 -13.46 21.61
CA LEU A 76 -7.92 -14.01 21.25
C LEU A 76 -9.02 -13.10 21.78
N TYR A 77 -10.04 -12.88 20.97
CA TYR A 77 -11.20 -12.07 21.29
C TYR A 77 -12.50 -12.78 20.88
N ASP A 78 -13.54 -12.61 21.69
CA ASP A 78 -14.92 -12.90 21.31
C ASP A 78 -15.62 -11.58 20.98
N LEU A 79 -15.80 -11.32 19.68
CA LEU A 79 -16.39 -10.09 19.17
C LEU A 79 -17.91 -10.02 19.42
N SER A 80 -18.57 -11.12 19.79
CA SER A 80 -19.98 -11.10 20.17
C SER A 80 -20.21 -10.43 21.53
N THR A 81 -19.18 -10.40 22.38
CA THR A 81 -19.21 -9.81 23.73
C THR A 81 -18.28 -8.60 23.86
N SER A 82 -17.17 -8.54 23.14
CA SER A 82 -16.19 -7.44 23.14
C SER A 82 -15.77 -7.08 21.71
N TRP A 83 -16.65 -6.34 21.01
CA TRP A 83 -16.39 -5.83 19.65
C TRP A 83 -15.18 -4.89 19.54
N ASN A 84 -14.75 -4.30 20.66
CA ASN A 84 -13.63 -3.35 20.74
C ASN A 84 -12.28 -4.02 21.01
N GLN A 85 -12.24 -5.35 21.18
CA GLN A 85 -10.99 -6.12 21.36
C GLN A 85 -10.12 -5.64 22.53
N SER A 86 -10.73 -5.14 23.61
CA SER A 86 -9.97 -4.56 24.73
C SER A 86 -9.41 -5.60 25.70
N GLU A 87 -10.02 -6.78 25.78
CA GLU A 87 -9.62 -7.84 26.69
C GLU A 87 -9.14 -9.06 25.91
N ASP A 88 -7.86 -9.40 26.08
CA ASP A 88 -7.27 -10.60 25.50
C ASP A 88 -7.56 -11.81 26.38
N ILE A 89 -8.29 -12.78 25.84
CA ILE A 89 -8.72 -14.00 26.53
C ILE A 89 -7.95 -15.27 26.07
N ALA A 90 -6.85 -15.13 25.33
CA ALA A 90 -6.10 -16.26 24.76
C ALA A 90 -5.65 -17.27 25.84
N ALA A 91 -5.11 -16.78 26.97
CA ALA A 91 -4.65 -17.64 28.06
C ALA A 91 -5.78 -18.43 28.74
N GLN A 92 -7.02 -17.95 28.66
CA GLN A 92 -8.20 -18.59 29.23
C GLN A 92 -8.78 -19.67 28.29
N HIS A 93 -8.50 -19.58 26.98
CA HIS A 93 -9.03 -20.48 25.95
C HIS A 93 -7.94 -21.07 25.04
N PRO A 94 -6.95 -21.81 25.58
CA PRO A 94 -5.82 -22.33 24.81
C PRO A 94 -6.23 -23.30 23.69
N GLU A 95 -7.28 -24.10 23.90
CA GLU A 95 -7.81 -25.00 22.86
C GLU A 95 -8.44 -24.23 21.69
N LYS A 96 -9.11 -23.10 21.96
CA LYS A 96 -9.69 -22.26 20.91
C LYS A 96 -8.61 -21.56 20.09
N VAL A 97 -7.53 -21.11 20.74
CA VAL A 97 -6.33 -20.59 20.05
C VAL A 97 -5.76 -21.64 19.10
N LYS A 98 -5.61 -22.89 19.55
CA LYS A 98 -5.10 -23.99 18.73
C LYS A 98 -6.01 -24.30 17.55
N GLU A 99 -7.33 -24.37 17.78
CA GLU A 99 -8.35 -24.57 16.76
C GLU A 99 -8.27 -23.48 15.67
N MET A 100 -8.34 -22.22 16.07
CA MET A 100 -8.33 -21.09 15.13
C MET A 100 -6.99 -20.95 14.40
N ARG A 101 -5.87 -21.30 15.05
CA ARG A 101 -4.58 -21.39 14.36
C ARG A 101 -4.57 -22.48 13.28
N GLY A 102 -5.21 -23.62 13.53
CA GLY A 102 -5.40 -24.67 12.53
C GLY A 102 -6.20 -24.17 11.34
N MET A 103 -7.34 -23.51 11.58
CA MET A 103 -8.16 -22.90 10.53
C MET A 103 -7.40 -21.84 9.73
N PHE A 104 -6.57 -21.01 10.39
CA PHE A 104 -5.72 -20.05 9.69
C PHE A 104 -4.77 -20.75 8.72
N LEU A 105 -4.13 -21.85 9.12
CA LEU A 105 -3.23 -22.60 8.25
C LEU A 105 -3.94 -23.19 7.04
N GLU A 106 -5.18 -23.65 7.20
CA GLU A 106 -6.02 -24.14 6.10
C GLU A 106 -6.30 -23.03 5.08
N GLU A 107 -6.76 -21.85 5.55
CA GLU A 107 -7.03 -20.69 4.69
C GLU A 107 -5.73 -20.15 4.06
N ALA A 108 -4.64 -20.05 4.83
CA ALA A 108 -3.34 -19.60 4.36
C ALA A 108 -2.79 -20.51 3.25
N ASN A 109 -2.99 -21.82 3.37
CA ASN A 109 -2.62 -22.78 2.33
C ASN A 109 -3.54 -22.63 1.10
N LYS A 110 -4.85 -22.57 1.31
CA LYS A 110 -5.85 -22.40 0.24
C LYS A 110 -5.57 -21.16 -0.62
N TYR A 111 -5.18 -20.05 0.01
CA TYR A 111 -4.94 -18.78 -0.67
C TYR A 111 -3.47 -18.45 -0.92
N GLN A 112 -2.57 -19.44 -0.80
CA GLN A 112 -1.14 -19.32 -1.13
C GLN A 112 -0.42 -18.20 -0.38
N VAL A 113 -0.76 -18.03 0.89
CA VAL A 113 -0.18 -17.01 1.79
C VAL A 113 1.20 -17.44 2.28
N LEU A 114 1.47 -18.75 2.30
CA LEU A 114 2.73 -19.32 2.76
C LEU A 114 3.80 -19.35 1.65
N PRO A 115 5.10 -19.18 1.98
CA PRO A 115 5.62 -18.86 3.31
C PRO A 115 5.33 -17.40 3.69
N LEU A 116 5.16 -17.17 5.00
CA LEU A 116 4.99 -15.83 5.54
C LEU A 116 6.29 -15.04 5.48
N ASP A 117 6.21 -13.76 5.12
CA ASP A 117 7.35 -12.84 5.02
C ASP A 117 7.11 -11.57 5.84
N ALA A 118 7.86 -11.45 6.94
CA ALA A 118 7.77 -10.32 7.88
C ALA A 118 8.65 -9.11 7.52
N SER A 119 9.26 -9.11 6.34
CA SER A 119 10.06 -7.99 5.86
C SER A 119 9.16 -6.82 5.43
N VAL A 120 9.53 -5.60 5.86
CA VAL A 120 8.80 -4.36 5.56
C VAL A 120 9.62 -3.46 4.66
N GLY A 121 10.58 -2.72 5.22
CA GLY A 121 11.39 -1.75 4.48
C GLY A 121 12.17 -2.38 3.32
N ALA A 122 12.81 -3.54 3.56
CA ALA A 122 13.51 -4.29 2.53
C ALA A 122 12.60 -4.71 1.37
N ARG A 123 11.36 -5.14 1.67
CA ARG A 123 10.37 -5.56 0.66
C ARG A 123 9.79 -4.39 -0.14
N VAL A 124 9.64 -3.23 0.50
CA VAL A 124 9.23 -2.00 -0.17
C VAL A 124 10.33 -1.50 -1.10
N ALA A 125 11.60 -1.60 -0.67
CA ALA A 125 12.76 -1.17 -1.45
C ALA A 125 13.21 -2.19 -2.52
N ALA A 126 12.77 -3.44 -2.43
CA ALA A 126 13.16 -4.49 -3.36
C ALA A 126 12.77 -4.14 -4.80
N GLU A 127 13.70 -4.33 -5.71
CA GLU A 127 13.45 -4.16 -7.14
C GLU A 127 12.35 -5.12 -7.60
N ARG A 128 11.43 -4.59 -8.41
CA ARG A 128 10.36 -5.35 -9.04
C ARG A 128 10.62 -5.41 -10.54
N PRO A 129 10.13 -6.44 -11.25
CA PRO A 129 10.10 -6.42 -12.70
C PRO A 129 9.50 -5.10 -13.18
N SER A 130 10.26 -4.37 -13.99
CA SER A 130 9.87 -3.05 -14.47
C SER A 130 10.09 -2.99 -15.98
N LEU A 131 9.12 -2.43 -16.69
CA LEU A 131 9.24 -2.14 -18.13
C LEU A 131 10.29 -1.07 -18.43
N LEU A 132 10.71 -0.34 -17.39
CA LEU A 132 11.72 0.71 -17.44
C LEU A 132 13.10 0.25 -16.98
N ALA A 133 13.24 -1.01 -16.55
CA ALA A 133 14.52 -1.54 -16.08
C ALA A 133 15.62 -1.34 -17.13
N GLY A 134 16.75 -0.77 -16.71
CA GLY A 134 17.91 -0.48 -17.57
C GLY A 134 17.75 0.73 -18.50
N ARG A 135 16.63 1.46 -18.45
CA ARG A 135 16.47 2.70 -19.21
C ARG A 135 17.03 3.90 -18.44
N ASN A 136 17.80 4.72 -19.13
CA ASN A 136 18.33 5.97 -18.59
C ASN A 136 17.62 7.21 -19.16
N GLU A 137 16.69 7.02 -20.10
CA GLU A 137 15.94 8.08 -20.75
C GLU A 137 14.47 7.66 -20.89
N LEU A 138 13.57 8.57 -20.54
CA LEU A 138 12.12 8.42 -20.69
C LEU A 138 11.56 9.68 -21.35
N VAL A 139 10.93 9.51 -22.50
CA VAL A 139 10.32 10.61 -23.27
C VAL A 139 8.81 10.46 -23.23
N TYR A 140 8.13 11.48 -22.70
CA TYR A 140 6.68 11.56 -22.63
C TYR A 140 6.19 12.54 -23.72
N THR A 141 5.54 12.02 -24.75
CA THR A 141 5.14 12.80 -25.93
C THR A 141 3.70 13.33 -25.88
N ALA A 142 2.98 12.99 -24.82
CA ALA A 142 1.61 13.45 -24.58
C ALA A 142 1.42 13.68 -23.07
N PRO A 143 0.45 14.53 -22.66
CA PRO A 143 0.13 14.70 -21.25
C PRO A 143 -0.22 13.35 -20.62
N MET A 144 0.50 13.02 -19.54
CA MET A 144 0.27 11.81 -18.76
C MET A 144 -0.07 12.18 -17.32
N THR A 145 -1.08 11.53 -16.77
CA THR A 145 -1.49 11.68 -15.37
C THR A 145 -1.66 10.32 -14.74
N GLY A 146 -1.40 10.23 -13.43
CA GLY A 146 -1.61 8.99 -12.68
C GLY A 146 -0.62 7.87 -13.00
N THR A 147 0.57 8.18 -13.54
CA THR A 147 1.62 7.18 -13.75
C THR A 147 2.02 6.55 -12.40
N PRO A 148 1.86 5.23 -12.22
CA PRO A 148 2.31 4.54 -11.01
C PRO A 148 3.80 4.74 -10.77
N GLN A 149 4.23 4.83 -9.51
CA GLN A 149 5.63 5.10 -9.17
C GLN A 149 6.61 4.02 -9.70
N GLY A 150 6.17 2.76 -9.81
CA GLY A 150 6.97 1.68 -10.41
C GLY A 150 7.15 1.79 -11.93
N ASP A 151 6.31 2.58 -12.60
CA ASP A 151 6.33 2.86 -14.03
C ASP A 151 6.76 4.31 -14.34
N ALA A 152 7.23 5.03 -13.32
CA ALA A 152 7.80 6.36 -13.43
C ALA A 152 9.34 6.30 -13.37
N PRO A 153 10.06 7.36 -13.75
CA PRO A 153 11.51 7.40 -13.61
C PRO A 153 11.93 7.23 -12.16
N TYR A 154 12.87 6.32 -11.90
CA TYR A 154 13.41 6.10 -10.55
C TYR A 154 14.54 7.10 -10.26
N LEU A 155 14.22 8.20 -9.57
CA LEU A 155 15.15 9.30 -9.32
C LEU A 155 15.85 9.27 -7.95
N LEU A 156 15.65 8.21 -7.16
CA LEU A 156 16.27 8.13 -5.83
C LEU A 156 17.78 7.90 -5.96
N ASN A 157 18.59 8.71 -5.25
CA ASN A 157 20.05 8.60 -5.21
C ASN A 157 20.74 8.61 -6.59
N THR A 158 20.17 9.33 -7.56
CA THR A 158 20.76 9.53 -8.89
C THR A 158 20.83 11.00 -9.26
N SER A 159 21.82 11.36 -10.08
CA SER A 159 21.76 12.61 -10.84
C SER A 159 20.77 12.45 -11.99
N PHE A 160 20.01 13.50 -12.30
CA PHE A 160 19.04 13.48 -13.38
C PHE A 160 18.97 14.84 -14.07
N THR A 161 18.40 14.84 -15.26
CA THR A 161 18.05 16.05 -16.01
C THR A 161 16.59 15.93 -16.44
N ILE A 162 15.84 17.01 -16.27
CA ILE A 162 14.47 17.13 -16.78
C ILE A 162 14.53 18.17 -17.90
N THR A 163 14.11 17.78 -19.10
CA THR A 163 13.95 18.67 -20.24
C THR A 163 12.48 18.69 -20.61
N ALA A 164 11.96 19.90 -20.84
CA ALA A 164 10.59 20.09 -21.29
C ALA A 164 10.59 21.08 -22.44
N GLU A 165 9.94 20.69 -23.54
CA GLU A 165 9.56 21.61 -24.61
C GLU A 165 8.19 22.17 -24.28
N ILE A 166 8.11 23.49 -24.14
CA ILE A 166 6.88 24.23 -23.83
C ILE A 166 6.72 25.35 -24.84
N SER A 167 5.49 25.84 -25.00
CA SER A 167 5.21 27.07 -25.73
C SER A 167 4.71 28.12 -24.76
N VAL A 168 5.41 29.25 -24.67
CA VAL A 168 5.04 30.37 -23.80
C VAL A 168 4.19 31.37 -24.58
N PRO A 169 2.91 31.59 -24.23
CA PRO A 169 2.07 32.60 -24.88
C PRO A 169 2.57 34.04 -24.63
N GLU A 170 2.13 35.00 -25.45
CA GLU A 170 2.42 36.44 -25.28
C GLU A 170 2.07 36.99 -23.87
N GLY A 171 1.06 36.41 -23.22
CA GLY A 171 0.65 36.77 -21.85
C GLY A 171 1.47 36.11 -20.74
N GLY A 172 2.51 35.35 -21.07
CA GLY A 172 3.23 34.48 -20.15
C GLY A 172 2.56 33.13 -19.94
N ALA A 173 3.21 32.26 -19.17
CA ALA A 173 2.71 30.91 -18.87
C ALA A 173 2.80 30.60 -17.37
N GLU A 174 1.86 29.80 -16.89
CA GLU A 174 1.71 29.43 -15.48
C GLU A 174 1.31 27.94 -15.41
N GLY A 175 1.84 27.20 -14.44
CA GLY A 175 1.36 25.86 -14.12
C GLY A 175 2.39 24.75 -14.22
N MET A 176 1.92 23.53 -13.97
CA MET A 176 2.75 22.34 -13.78
C MET A 176 3.24 21.74 -15.10
N ILE A 177 4.54 21.44 -15.16
CA ILE A 177 5.16 20.75 -16.30
C ILE A 177 5.33 19.26 -15.97
N VAL A 178 5.97 18.94 -14.84
CA VAL A 178 6.07 17.57 -14.34
C VAL A 178 6.00 17.57 -12.82
N THR A 179 5.31 16.57 -12.27
CA THR A 179 5.24 16.34 -10.83
C THR A 179 5.27 14.85 -10.55
N SER A 180 5.95 14.49 -9.46
CA SER A 180 5.92 13.14 -8.89
C SER A 180 5.84 13.26 -7.38
N GLY A 181 4.95 12.49 -6.77
CA GLY A 181 4.65 12.57 -5.34
C GLY A 181 3.53 13.57 -5.03
N GLY A 182 3.65 14.26 -3.90
CA GLY A 182 2.59 15.15 -3.41
C GLY A 182 2.96 15.79 -2.08
N ARG A 183 1.98 15.87 -1.17
CA ARG A 183 2.16 16.52 0.14
C ARG A 183 3.35 15.97 0.93
N PHE A 184 3.55 14.66 0.88
CA PHE A 184 4.46 13.96 1.80
C PHE A 184 5.83 13.63 1.22
N ALA A 185 6.09 13.84 -0.08
CA ALA A 185 7.39 13.58 -0.70
C ALA A 185 7.34 13.99 -2.17
N GLY A 186 8.50 14.12 -2.80
CA GLY A 186 8.63 14.11 -4.27
C GLY A 186 9.20 15.39 -4.83
N TYR A 187 8.84 15.71 -6.06
CA TYR A 187 9.34 16.89 -6.76
C TYR A 187 8.32 17.45 -7.75
N GLY A 188 8.52 18.70 -8.13
CA GLY A 188 7.75 19.35 -9.19
C GLY A 188 8.59 20.34 -9.97
N MET A 189 8.36 20.42 -11.28
CA MET A 189 8.86 21.46 -12.16
C MET A 189 7.67 22.18 -12.79
N TYR A 190 7.63 23.49 -12.65
CA TYR A 190 6.47 24.30 -13.02
C TYR A 190 6.86 25.74 -13.34
N LEU A 191 5.94 26.49 -13.94
CA LEU A 191 6.05 27.95 -14.05
C LEU A 191 5.22 28.63 -12.97
N LEU A 192 5.82 29.58 -12.27
CA LEU A 192 5.17 30.46 -11.30
C LEU A 192 5.50 31.90 -11.62
N GLU A 193 4.48 32.72 -11.90
CA GLU A 193 4.62 34.08 -12.40
C GLU A 193 5.52 34.13 -13.66
N GLY A 194 5.39 33.13 -14.53
CA GLY A 194 6.22 32.97 -15.74
C GLY A 194 7.64 32.45 -15.50
N LYS A 195 8.08 32.29 -14.25
CA LYS A 195 9.44 31.83 -13.93
C LYS A 195 9.50 30.31 -13.75
N PRO A 196 10.54 29.63 -14.25
CA PRO A 196 10.71 28.22 -13.99
C PRO A 196 11.07 27.99 -12.51
N VAL A 197 10.35 27.08 -11.88
CA VAL A 197 10.56 26.65 -10.50
C VAL A 197 10.72 25.14 -10.47
N PHE A 198 11.77 24.69 -9.79
CA PHE A 198 11.91 23.31 -9.35
C PHE A 198 11.74 23.26 -7.83
N VAL A 199 10.89 22.36 -7.35
CA VAL A 199 10.73 22.07 -5.92
C VAL A 199 11.10 20.63 -5.64
N TRP A 200 11.82 20.41 -4.55
CA TRP A 200 12.03 19.09 -3.97
C TRP A 200 11.46 19.05 -2.56
N ASN A 201 10.59 18.07 -2.30
CA ASN A 201 9.88 17.89 -1.03
C ASN A 201 10.54 16.77 -0.22
N LEU A 202 11.35 17.16 0.77
CA LEU A 202 11.95 16.27 1.75
C LEU A 202 10.91 15.90 2.81
N LEU A 203 10.05 14.94 2.49
CA LEU A 203 9.12 14.34 3.45
C LEU A 203 8.21 15.31 4.20
N ASP A 204 7.85 16.45 3.59
CA ASP A 204 7.16 17.59 4.23
C ASP A 204 7.93 18.22 5.41
N LEU A 205 9.17 17.80 5.66
CA LEU A 205 10.10 18.41 6.61
C LEU A 205 10.69 19.70 6.04
N GLU A 206 11.04 19.66 4.75
CA GLU A 206 11.58 20.81 4.02
C GLU A 206 11.16 20.78 2.56
N ARG A 207 10.96 21.95 1.96
CA ARG A 207 10.68 22.11 0.53
C ARG A 207 11.72 23.03 -0.09
N LEU A 208 12.77 22.43 -0.62
CA LEU A 208 13.84 23.15 -1.32
C LEU A 208 13.29 23.64 -2.65
N LYS A 209 13.48 24.93 -2.94
CA LYS A 209 13.01 25.56 -4.18
C LYS A 209 14.18 26.23 -4.88
N TRP A 210 14.25 25.99 -6.18
CA TRP A 210 15.14 26.70 -7.10
C TRP A 210 14.27 27.41 -8.12
N GLU A 211 14.36 28.74 -8.14
CA GLU A 211 13.56 29.61 -9.01
C GLU A 211 14.48 30.31 -10.01
N GLY A 212 14.08 30.34 -11.28
CA GLY A 212 14.71 31.14 -12.31
C GLY A 212 14.61 32.63 -11.99
N LYS A 213 15.63 33.40 -12.34
CA LYS A 213 15.67 34.84 -12.01
C LYS A 213 14.61 35.66 -12.75
N GLU A 214 14.27 35.22 -13.95
CA GLU A 214 13.44 35.94 -14.91
C GLU A 214 12.31 35.05 -15.43
N ALA A 215 11.20 35.69 -15.80
CA ALA A 215 10.11 35.01 -16.49
C ALA A 215 10.57 34.60 -17.90
N LEU A 216 10.07 33.46 -18.38
CA LEU A 216 10.34 33.02 -19.74
C LEU A 216 9.66 33.98 -20.73
N ALA A 217 10.40 34.34 -21.79
CA ALA A 217 9.87 35.13 -22.89
C ALA A 217 8.89 34.29 -23.73
N PRO A 218 7.94 34.91 -24.44
CA PRO A 218 7.08 34.23 -25.40
C PRO A 218 7.88 33.46 -26.47
N GLY A 219 7.39 32.28 -26.85
CA GLY A 219 8.07 31.34 -27.76
C GLY A 219 7.80 29.89 -27.42
#